data_AF-A0A1W5CTS7-F1
#
_entry.id   AF-A0A1W5CTS7-F1
#
_cell.length_a   1.000
_cell.length_b   1.000
_cell.length_c   1.000
_cell.angle_alpha   90.00
_cell.angle_beta   90.00
_cell.angle_gamma   90.00
#
_symmetry.space_group_name_H-M   'P 1'
#
loop_
_entity.id
_entity.type
_entity.pdbx_description
1 polymer ?
#
loop_
_entity_poly.entity_id
_entity_poly.type
_entity_poly.pdbx_seq_one_letter_code
_entity_poly.pdbx_strand_id
1 'polypeptide(L)'
;MAYCSFSILFWTWILAVLTDAFSITGVQAGVDLSTGQRPFRQNILTFQDSGAPFDLYIQSLQYFLQLNQSLLTSYYQVAGELQRLIHDHID
;
A
#
# COMPACT_ATOMS: atom_id res chain seq x y z
N MET A 1 43.08 7.52 -10.64
CA MET A 1 42.05 8.12 -9.75
C MET A 1 40.61 7.96 -10.27
N ALA A 2 40.29 6.98 -11.14
CA ALA A 2 38.95 6.82 -11.74
C ALA A 2 38.04 5.79 -11.02
N TYR A 3 38.62 4.92 -10.18
CA TYR A 3 37.87 3.88 -9.45
C TYR A 3 37.11 4.42 -8.23
N CYS A 4 37.56 5.56 -7.69
CA CYS A 4 36.94 6.19 -6.52
C CYS A 4 35.57 6.78 -6.89
N SER A 5 35.46 7.44 -8.04
CA SER A 5 34.19 7.98 -8.55
C SER A 5 33.18 6.88 -8.91
N PHE A 6 33.62 5.75 -9.48
CA PHE A 6 32.72 4.65 -9.83
C PHE A 6 32.18 3.93 -8.58
N SER A 7 33.02 3.76 -7.56
CA SER A 7 32.63 3.21 -6.27
C SER A 7 31.61 4.09 -5.54
N ILE A 8 31.82 5.42 -5.55
CA ILE A 8 30.89 6.37 -4.93
C ILE A 8 29.54 6.35 -5.65
N LEU A 9 29.52 6.38 -6.99
CA LEU A 9 28.28 6.35 -7.76
C LEU A 9 27.49 5.05 -7.54
N PHE A 10 28.19 3.91 -7.48
CA PHE A 10 27.59 2.61 -7.17
C PHE A 10 27.01 2.55 -5.75
N TRP A 11 27.74 3.08 -4.76
CA TRP A 11 27.25 3.16 -3.38
C TRP A 11 26.06 4.11 -3.23
N THR A 12 26.07 5.26 -3.90
CA THR A 12 24.94 6.21 -3.88
C THR A 12 23.71 5.63 -4.57
N TRP A 13 23.89 4.83 -5.62
CA TRP A 13 22.78 4.15 -6.30
C TRP A 13 22.19 3.03 -5.43
N ILE A 14 23.04 2.22 -4.78
CA ILE A 14 22.58 1.21 -3.81
C ILE A 14 21.77 1.85 -2.67
N LEU A 15 22.24 2.97 -2.12
CA LEU A 15 21.56 3.63 -1.02
C LEU A 15 20.20 4.21 -1.45
N ALA A 16 20.09 4.74 -2.67
CA ALA A 16 18.84 5.31 -3.20
C ALA A 16 17.77 4.25 -3.50
N VAL A 17 18.14 3.02 -3.87
CA VAL A 17 17.19 1.93 -4.13
C VAL A 17 16.57 1.37 -2.84
N LEU A 18 17.22 1.55 -1.70
CA LEU A 18 16.76 1.03 -0.40
C LEU A 18 15.74 1.93 0.31
N THR A 19 15.42 3.12 -0.22
CA THR A 19 14.66 4.15 0.51
C THR A 19 13.16 4.23 0.23
N ASP A 20 12.60 3.35 -0.61
CA ASP A 20 11.16 3.36 -0.90
C ASP A 20 10.35 2.67 0.21
N ALA A 21 10.18 3.37 1.33
CA ALA A 21 9.33 2.94 2.45
C ALA A 21 7.96 3.62 2.41
N PHE A 22 6.88 2.83 2.38
CA PHE A 22 5.52 3.34 2.54
C PHE A 22 5.07 3.24 4.00
N SER A 23 4.77 4.39 4.62
CA SER A 23 4.22 4.43 5.97
C SER A 23 2.74 4.06 5.98
N ILE A 24 2.38 3.05 6.79
CA ILE A 24 0.99 2.60 6.94
C ILE A 24 0.35 3.34 8.12
N THR A 25 -0.31 4.46 7.85
CA THR A 25 -0.98 5.30 8.87
C THR A 25 -2.49 5.05 8.98
N GLY A 26 -3.07 4.37 7.98
CA GLY A 26 -4.51 4.18 7.84
C GLY A 26 -5.26 5.44 7.37
N VAL A 27 -6.56 5.29 7.11
CA VAL A 27 -7.43 6.38 6.66
C VAL A 27 -7.60 7.43 7.76
N GLN A 28 -7.34 8.70 7.43
CA GLN A 28 -7.51 9.85 8.33
C GLN A 28 -8.88 10.53 8.18
N ALA A 29 -9.61 10.22 7.12
CA ALA A 29 -10.95 10.76 6.87
C ALA A 29 -11.99 10.12 7.80
N GLY A 30 -12.94 10.93 8.29
CA GLY A 30 -14.02 10.46 9.17
C GLY A 30 -13.58 10.13 10.59
N VAL A 31 -12.33 10.43 10.96
CA VAL A 31 -11.85 10.31 12.33
C VAL A 31 -12.33 11.50 13.15
N ASP A 32 -12.99 11.24 14.27
CA ASP A 32 -13.31 12.28 15.25
C ASP A 32 -11.99 12.73 15.92
N LEU A 33 -11.60 13.99 15.69
CA LEU A 33 -10.35 14.53 16.19
C LEU A 33 -10.34 14.72 17.72
N SER A 34 -11.52 14.77 18.34
CA SER A 34 -11.66 14.94 19.79
C SER A 34 -11.59 13.61 20.54
N THR A 35 -12.14 12.53 19.95
CA THR A 35 -12.25 11.22 20.60
C THR A 35 -11.33 10.15 19.99
N GLY A 36 -10.77 10.41 18.81
CA GLY A 36 -10.01 9.43 18.03
C GLY A 36 -10.88 8.32 17.43
N GLN A 37 -12.20 8.40 17.56
CA GLN A 37 -13.12 7.40 17.00
C GLN A 37 -13.02 7.35 15.47
N ARG A 38 -13.03 6.15 14.93
CA ARG A 38 -12.92 5.89 13.49
C ARG A 38 -14.21 5.28 12.95
N PRO A 39 -14.53 5.48 11.65
CA PRO A 39 -15.68 4.83 11.04
C PRO A 39 -15.55 3.30 11.16
N PHE A 40 -16.65 2.64 11.52
CA PHE A 40 -16.68 1.20 11.69
C PHE A 40 -16.58 0.47 10.34
N ARG A 41 -15.95 -0.70 10.31
CA ARG A 41 -15.93 -1.58 9.12
C ARG A 41 -17.30 -2.24 8.95
N GLN A 42 -17.99 -1.91 7.87
CA GLN A 42 -19.35 -2.39 7.62
C GLN A 42 -19.36 -3.80 7.02
N ASN A 43 -20.47 -4.52 7.21
CA ASN A 43 -20.71 -5.78 6.50
C ASN A 43 -20.90 -5.47 5.00
N ILE A 44 -20.26 -6.25 4.12
CA ILE A 44 -20.31 -6.00 2.68
C ILE A 44 -21.74 -6.11 2.12
N LEU A 45 -22.56 -7.03 2.66
CA LEU A 45 -23.94 -7.23 2.23
C LEU A 45 -24.83 -6.04 2.58
N THR A 46 -24.46 -5.25 3.59
CA THR A 46 -25.13 -3.99 3.91
C THR A 46 -24.51 -2.79 3.21
N PHE A 47 -23.18 -2.83 3.00
CA PHE A 47 -22.42 -1.73 2.42
C PHE A 47 -22.71 -1.56 0.93
N GLN A 48 -23.00 -2.65 0.21
CA GLN A 48 -23.36 -2.61 -1.21
C GLN A 48 -24.58 -1.72 -1.50
N ASP A 49 -25.48 -1.54 -0.53
CA ASP A 49 -26.68 -0.71 -0.67
C ASP A 49 -26.44 0.77 -0.29
N SER A 50 -25.20 1.16 0.06
CA SER A 50 -24.88 2.52 0.51
C SER A 50 -24.84 3.57 -0.61
N GLY A 51 -24.89 3.16 -1.88
CA GLY A 51 -24.83 4.03 -3.05
C GLY A 51 -23.41 4.58 -3.29
N ALA A 52 -23.25 5.90 -3.22
CA ALA A 52 -22.00 6.57 -3.57
C ALA A 52 -20.72 6.03 -2.86
N PRO A 53 -20.74 5.65 -1.57
CA PRO A 53 -19.57 5.04 -0.93
C PRO A 53 -19.19 3.69 -1.54
N PHE A 54 -20.17 2.87 -1.92
CA PHE A 54 -19.92 1.62 -2.61
C PHE A 54 -19.41 1.85 -4.04
N ASP A 55 -19.94 2.85 -4.75
CA ASP A 55 -19.43 3.24 -6.07
C ASP A 55 -17.97 3.66 -6.03
N LEU A 56 -17.56 4.41 -4.99
CA LEU A 56 -16.16 4.78 -4.76
C LEU A 56 -15.29 3.57 -4.44
N TYR A 57 -15.81 2.61 -3.68
CA TYR A 57 -15.11 1.35 -3.41
C TYR A 57 -14.84 0.59 -4.71
N ILE A 58 -15.84 0.43 -5.58
CA ILE A 58 -15.67 -0.28 -6.86
C ILE A 58 -14.69 0.44 -7.79
N GLN A 59 -14.84 1.75 -7.97
CA GLN A 59 -13.96 2.53 -8.85
C GLN A 59 -12.51 2.53 -8.36
N SER A 60 -12.28 2.71 -7.06
CA SER A 60 -10.94 2.67 -6.49
C SER A 60 -10.33 1.27 -6.57
N LEU A 61 -11.12 0.21 -6.37
CA LEU A 61 -10.66 -1.16 -6.54
C LEU A 61 -10.26 -1.46 -7.99
N GLN A 62 -11.07 -1.04 -8.96
CA GLN A 62 -10.74 -1.18 -10.38
C GLN A 62 -9.43 -0.47 -10.73
N TYR A 63 -9.26 0.77 -10.25
CA TYR A 63 -8.02 1.51 -10.44
C TYR A 63 -6.83 0.78 -9.81
N PHE A 64 -6.97 0.29 -8.57
CA PHE A 64 -5.94 -0.45 -7.85
C PHE A 64 -5.50 -1.73 -8.58
N LEU A 65 -6.45 -2.46 -9.18
CA LEU A 65 -6.18 -3.65 -9.98
C LEU A 65 -5.47 -3.35 -11.31
N GLN A 66 -5.62 -2.14 -11.84
CA GLN A 66 -5.00 -1.70 -13.11
C GLN A 66 -3.63 -1.05 -12.92
N LEU A 67 -3.18 -0.83 -11.68
CA LEU A 67 -1.86 -0.26 -11.41
C LEU A 67 -0.74 -1.15 -11.96
N ASN A 68 0.33 -0.50 -12.44
CA ASN A 68 1.51 -1.19 -12.93
C ASN A 68 2.14 -2.07 -11.82
N GLN A 69 2.46 -3.31 -12.17
CA GLN A 69 3.01 -4.33 -11.26
C GLN A 69 4.37 -3.93 -10.64
N SER A 70 5.11 -3.03 -11.29
CA SER A 70 6.36 -2.48 -10.76
C SER A 70 6.15 -1.49 -9.61
N LEU A 71 4.93 -0.99 -9.39
CA LEU A 71 4.63 -0.11 -8.25
C LEU A 71 4.46 -0.94 -6.98
N LEU A 72 5.16 -0.55 -5.92
CA LEU A 72 5.08 -1.18 -4.60
C LEU A 72 3.66 -1.17 -4.01
N THR A 73 2.86 -0.16 -4.36
CA THR A 73 1.46 -0.01 -3.96
C THR A 73 0.47 -0.58 -4.97
N SER A 74 0.92 -1.43 -5.90
CA SER A 74 0.01 -2.16 -6.80
C SER A 74 -0.63 -3.35 -6.08
N TYR A 75 -1.79 -3.78 -6.58
CA TYR A 75 -2.46 -5.00 -6.08
C TYR A 75 -1.52 -6.22 -6.08
N TYR A 76 -0.71 -6.35 -7.13
CA TYR A 76 0.21 -7.48 -7.31
C TYR A 76 1.25 -7.57 -6.18
N GLN A 77 1.88 -6.46 -5.83
CA GLN A 77 2.89 -6.42 -4.77
C GLN A 77 2.24 -6.62 -3.39
N VAL A 78 1.12 -5.94 -3.12
CA VAL A 78 0.42 -6.03 -1.83
C VAL A 78 -0.11 -7.44 -1.57
N ALA A 79 -0.74 -8.08 -2.56
CA ALA A 79 -1.25 -9.45 -2.43
C ALA A 79 -0.13 -10.49 -2.37
N GLY A 80 0.94 -10.30 -3.14
CA GLY A 80 2.11 -11.18 -3.16
C GLY A 80 2.86 -11.22 -1.83
N GLU A 81 3.15 -10.06 -1.24
CA GLU A 81 3.81 -9.97 0.07
C GLU A 81 2.95 -10.54 1.20
N LEU A 82 1.62 -10.37 1.13
CA LEU A 82 0.72 -10.98 2.11
C LEU A 82 0.77 -12.51 2.06
N GLN A 83 0.78 -13.10 0.86
CA GLN A 83 0.87 -14.55 0.70
C GLN A 83 2.19 -15.09 1.27
N ARG A 84 3.30 -14.38 1.05
CA ARG A 84 4.61 -14.75 1.58
C ARG A 84 4.61 -14.76 3.12
N LEU A 85 4.07 -13.71 3.74
CA LEU A 85 3.99 -13.62 5.21
C LEU A 85 3.14 -14.73 5.83
N ILE A 86 2.07 -15.17 5.15
CA ILE A 86 1.24 -16.29 5.62
C ILE A 86 2.00 -17.60 5.51
N HIS A 87 2.78 -17.79 4.45
CA HIS A 87 3.60 -18.98 4.27
C HIS A 87 4.67 -19.11 5.38
N ASP A 88 5.34 -18.00 5.74
CA ASP A 88 6.40 -17.97 6.75
C ASP A 88 5.89 -18.16 8.20
N HIS A 89 4.58 -18.19 8.42
CA HIS A 89 3.97 -18.29 9.77
C HIS A 89 3.24 -19.62 10.03
N ILE A 90 3.28 -20.54 9.05
CA ILE A 90 2.67 -21.88 9.13
C ILE A 90 3.74 -22.97 9.32
N ASP A 91 5.02 -22.62 9.22
CA ASP A 91 6.18 -23.46 9.54
C ASP A 91 6.67 -23.23 10.98
#